data_AF-A0A8C6SGI9-F1
#
_entry.id   AF-A0A8C6SGI9-F1
#
_cell.length_a   1.000
_cell.length_b   1.000
_cell.length_c   1.000
_cell.angle_alpha   90.00
_cell.angle_beta   90.00
_cell.angle_gamma   90.00
#
_symmetry.space_group_name_H-M   'P 1'
#
loop_
_entity.id
_entity.type
_entity.pdbx_description
1 polymer ?
#
loop_
_entity_poly.entity_id
_entity_poly.type
_entity_poly.pdbx_seq_one_letter_code
_entity_poly.pdbx_strand_id
1 'polypeptide(L)'
;MVSQWKLEKRSDSMEKIINLSEVQCDVCSEPKLKAVKSCLVCLSSFCESHLQPHLSAPRLKRHQLMEPVDDLEDRMCPTHDGRSSSTGSAARALSELETSLSQKFNNKKELRRVQTFAVDVTLDPDTAQPWLDLSEDLKQVHHTGVKKKLPDSPQRFDTGRFYFEVQVKGKTMWTLGVAQESVNRKGKITVSPKNGFWTIWLRDKDKYSANAGPPVLLSPLRPPQKVGVFVDYGAGLVSFYDVDSADLLYSFTGCCFREKLFPYFSPLCLKVER
;
A
#
# COMPACT_ATOMS: atom_id res chain seq x y z
N MET A 1 31.95 -42.85 -7.57
CA MET A 1 32.37 -42.85 -8.99
C MET A 1 31.15 -42.46 -9.82
N VAL A 2 30.95 -41.15 -10.02
CA VAL A 2 31.06 -40.42 -11.30
C VAL A 2 30.05 -40.93 -12.35
N SER A 3 28.87 -40.32 -12.37
CA SER A 3 27.98 -40.32 -13.52
C SER A 3 28.41 -39.19 -14.47
N GLN A 4 28.92 -39.59 -15.63
CA GLN A 4 29.15 -38.76 -16.81
C GLN A 4 27.90 -37.94 -17.17
N TRP A 5 28.07 -36.64 -17.38
CA TRP A 5 27.23 -35.86 -18.28
C TRP A 5 28.10 -35.38 -19.44
N LYS A 6 27.65 -35.71 -20.66
CA LYS A 6 28.28 -35.35 -21.93
C LYS A 6 28.38 -33.83 -22.07
N LEU A 7 29.55 -33.39 -22.49
CA LEU A 7 29.84 -32.04 -22.93
C LEU A 7 29.25 -31.84 -24.32
N GLU A 8 28.13 -31.12 -24.44
CA GLU A 8 27.59 -30.67 -25.73
C GLU A 8 27.85 -29.18 -25.95
N LYS A 9 28.48 -28.95 -27.11
CA LYS A 9 29.00 -27.75 -27.76
C LYS A 9 28.41 -26.40 -27.31
N ARG A 10 29.27 -25.62 -26.66
CA ARG A 10 29.19 -24.15 -26.51
C ARG A 10 29.59 -23.50 -27.84
N SER A 11 28.66 -23.28 -28.77
CA SER A 11 28.96 -22.48 -29.98
C SER A 11 27.76 -21.80 -30.67
N ASP A 12 26.54 -21.81 -30.12
CA ASP A 12 25.38 -21.22 -30.81
C ASP A 12 24.85 -19.94 -30.13
N SER A 13 25.24 -19.69 -28.88
CA SER A 13 24.79 -18.51 -28.12
C SER A 13 25.63 -17.26 -28.39
N MET A 14 26.86 -17.38 -28.91
CA MET A 14 27.69 -16.22 -29.21
C MET A 14 27.25 -15.53 -30.51
N GLU A 15 26.81 -16.27 -31.52
CA GLU A 15 26.25 -15.69 -32.76
C GLU A 15 24.88 -15.04 -32.52
N LYS A 16 24.09 -15.57 -31.57
CA LYS A 16 22.79 -14.99 -31.20
C LYS A 16 22.90 -13.73 -30.34
N ILE A 17 24.00 -13.55 -29.60
CA ILE A 17 24.25 -12.35 -28.80
C ILE A 17 24.79 -11.20 -29.68
N ILE A 18 25.49 -11.49 -30.77
CA ILE A 18 26.01 -10.47 -31.71
C ILE A 18 24.87 -9.83 -32.55
N ASN A 19 23.76 -10.55 -32.77
CA ASN A 19 22.60 -10.04 -33.52
C ASN A 19 21.60 -9.21 -32.69
N LEU A 20 21.83 -8.98 -31.40
CA LEU A 20 20.93 -8.20 -30.53
C LEU A 20 21.26 -6.70 -30.50
N SER A 21 22.32 -6.25 -31.18
CA SER A 21 22.73 -4.83 -31.23
C SER A 21 22.75 -4.25 -32.65
N GLU A 22 22.12 -4.90 -33.62
CA GLU A 22 22.04 -4.38 -34.99
C GLU A 22 20.69 -3.70 -35.24
N VAL A 23 20.70 -2.37 -35.25
CA VAL A 23 19.56 -1.52 -35.61
C VAL A 23 19.05 -1.91 -37.00
N GLN A 24 17.74 -2.11 -37.14
CA GLN A 24 17.12 -2.53 -38.39
C GLN A 24 16.54 -1.35 -39.18
N CYS A 25 16.35 -1.53 -40.49
CA CYS A 25 15.71 -0.53 -41.33
C CYS A 25 14.18 -0.52 -41.12
N ASP A 26 13.64 0.67 -40.87
CA ASP A 26 12.20 0.86 -40.58
C ASP A 26 11.31 0.83 -41.82
N VAL A 27 11.89 1.03 -43.00
CA VAL A 27 11.15 1.19 -44.27
C VAL A 27 10.96 -0.14 -45.02
N CYS A 28 11.76 -1.16 -44.73
CA CYS A 28 11.67 -2.46 -45.40
C CYS A 28 10.37 -3.21 -45.04
N SER A 29 9.65 -3.74 -46.04
CA SER A 29 8.42 -4.54 -45.87
C SER A 29 8.66 -6.01 -45.49
N GLU A 30 9.78 -6.30 -44.81
CA GLU A 30 10.33 -7.63 -44.50
C GLU A 30 10.96 -8.41 -45.69
N PRO A 31 12.11 -9.12 -45.49
CA PRO A 31 12.93 -9.11 -44.28
C PRO A 31 13.58 -7.73 -44.07
N LYS A 32 13.62 -7.27 -42.81
CA LYS A 32 14.24 -5.97 -42.49
C LYS A 32 15.75 -6.07 -42.64
N LEU A 33 16.32 -5.17 -43.44
CA LEU A 33 17.77 -5.08 -43.64
C LEU A 33 18.42 -4.30 -42.50
N LYS A 34 19.71 -4.56 -42.25
CA LYS A 34 20.53 -3.80 -41.30
C LYS A 34 20.55 -2.30 -41.66
N ALA A 35 20.32 -1.44 -40.68
CA ALA A 35 20.43 0.00 -40.87
C ALA A 35 21.90 0.44 -40.89
N VAL A 36 22.20 1.38 -41.79
CA VAL A 36 23.53 1.99 -41.92
C VAL A 36 23.57 3.41 -41.37
N LYS A 37 22.44 4.13 -41.35
CA LYS A 37 22.30 5.45 -40.70
C LYS A 37 20.88 5.69 -40.18
N SER A 38 20.79 6.54 -39.17
CA SER A 38 19.53 7.11 -38.67
C SER A 38 19.41 8.58 -39.05
N CYS A 39 18.20 9.06 -39.30
CA CYS A 39 17.92 10.45 -39.63
C CYS A 39 17.17 11.14 -38.49
N LEU A 40 17.75 12.23 -37.97
CA LEU A 40 17.14 13.01 -36.88
C LEU A 40 15.90 13.80 -37.32
N VAL A 41 15.71 13.99 -38.62
CA VAL A 41 14.54 14.70 -39.18
C VAL A 41 13.39 13.74 -39.47
N CYS A 42 13.71 12.53 -39.95
CA CYS A 42 12.70 11.51 -40.26
C CYS A 42 12.39 10.59 -39.08
N LEU A 43 13.24 10.59 -38.04
CA LEU A 43 13.15 9.70 -36.89
C LEU A 43 13.08 8.23 -37.32
N SER A 44 13.92 7.85 -38.29
CA SER A 44 13.96 6.49 -38.82
C SER A 44 15.38 6.08 -39.19
N SER A 45 15.60 4.78 -39.14
CA SER A 45 16.82 4.07 -39.48
C SER A 45 16.71 3.44 -40.87
N PHE A 46 17.73 3.63 -41.70
CA PHE A 46 17.72 3.26 -43.11
C PHE A 46 18.85 2.30 -43.45
N CYS A 47 18.54 1.26 -44.23
CA CYS A 47 19.53 0.50 -44.99
C CYS A 47 20.03 1.32 -46.19
N GLU A 48 21.05 0.83 -46.90
CA GLU A 48 21.68 1.59 -47.99
C GLU A 48 20.69 2.07 -49.06
N SER A 49 19.75 1.23 -49.47
CA SER A 49 18.76 1.57 -50.52
C SER A 49 17.82 2.68 -50.07
N HIS A 50 17.35 2.65 -48.82
CA HIS A 50 16.47 3.67 -48.25
C HIS A 50 17.21 4.92 -47.78
N LEU A 51 18.54 4.84 -47.63
CA LEU A 51 19.40 5.99 -47.38
C LEU A 51 19.70 6.79 -48.66
N GLN A 52 19.72 6.16 -49.83
CA GLN A 52 20.05 6.82 -51.11
C GLN A 52 19.28 8.13 -51.36
N PRO A 53 17.96 8.23 -51.11
CA PRO A 53 17.23 9.48 -51.28
C PRO A 53 17.77 10.63 -50.42
N HIS A 54 18.25 10.33 -49.20
CA HIS A 54 18.85 11.32 -48.29
C HIS A 54 20.20 11.82 -48.79
N LEU A 55 20.92 11.02 -49.59
CA LEU A 55 22.20 11.40 -50.18
C LEU A 55 22.07 12.05 -51.55
N SER A 56 20.98 11.79 -52.28
CA SER A 56 20.80 12.21 -53.68
C SER A 56 19.81 13.35 -53.87
N ALA A 57 18.69 13.37 -53.14
CA ALA A 57 17.62 14.35 -53.34
C ALA A 57 17.95 15.72 -52.68
N PRO A 58 17.88 16.86 -53.41
CA PRO A 58 18.23 18.18 -52.88
C PRO A 58 17.47 18.58 -51.60
N ARG A 59 16.23 18.11 -51.46
CA ARG A 59 15.39 18.36 -50.28
C ARG A 59 15.84 17.56 -49.05
N LEU A 60 16.32 16.34 -49.26
CA LEU A 60 16.67 15.41 -48.17
C LEU A 60 18.15 15.50 -47.77
N LYS A 61 19.02 16.05 -48.62
CA LYS A 61 20.43 16.33 -48.30
C LYS A 61 20.64 17.21 -47.07
N ARG A 62 19.63 18.00 -46.69
CA ARG A 62 19.66 18.84 -45.49
C ARG A 62 19.33 18.08 -44.20
N HIS A 63 18.87 16.84 -44.31
CA HIS A 63 18.56 16.02 -43.16
C HIS A 63 19.84 15.57 -42.47
N GLN A 64 19.87 15.70 -41.14
CA GLN A 64 21.02 15.30 -40.35
C GLN A 64 21.00 13.79 -40.11
N LEU A 65 22.07 13.12 -40.53
CA LEU A 65 22.25 11.68 -40.40
C LEU A 65 23.28 11.36 -39.29
N MET A 66 23.02 10.32 -38.52
CA MET A 66 23.90 9.83 -37.46
C MET A 66 24.09 8.32 -37.54
N GLU A 67 24.96 7.77 -36.68
CA GLU A 67 25.08 6.31 -36.53
C GLU A 67 23.73 5.69 -36.18
N PRO A 68 23.44 4.46 -36.67
CA PRO A 68 22.22 3.76 -36.34
C PRO A 68 22.05 3.69 -34.82
N VAL A 69 20.95 4.24 -34.34
CA VAL A 69 20.55 4.10 -32.94
C VAL A 69 19.16 3.51 -32.91
N ASP A 70 18.96 2.59 -31.97
CA ASP A 70 17.61 2.16 -31.61
C ASP A 70 16.91 3.31 -30.89
N ASP A 71 15.60 3.42 -31.12
CA ASP A 71 14.71 4.33 -30.39
C ASP A 71 15.10 5.82 -30.47
N LEU A 72 15.03 6.38 -31.68
CA LEU A 72 15.32 7.80 -31.95
C LEU A 72 14.37 8.77 -31.24
N GLU A 73 13.16 8.32 -30.88
CA GLU A 73 12.13 9.13 -30.22
C GLU A 73 12.55 9.51 -28.79
N ASP A 74 13.21 8.60 -28.06
CA ASP A 74 13.64 8.79 -26.67
C ASP A 74 14.78 9.81 -26.48
N ARG A 75 15.43 10.26 -27.56
CA ARG A 75 16.57 11.20 -27.52
C ARG A 75 16.22 12.62 -27.97
N MET A 76 14.95 12.89 -28.28
CA MET A 76 14.51 14.23 -28.65
C MET A 76 14.39 15.16 -27.44
N CYS A 77 14.96 16.37 -27.54
CA CYS A 77 14.86 17.36 -26.47
C CYS A 77 13.39 17.83 -26.30
N PRO A 78 12.85 17.88 -25.07
CA PRO A 78 11.45 18.25 -24.81
C PRO A 78 11.03 19.63 -25.32
N THR A 79 12.00 20.50 -25.65
CA THR A 79 11.76 21.89 -26.04
C THR A 79 11.51 22.08 -27.54
N HIS A 80 11.66 21.03 -28.36
CA HIS A 80 11.46 21.09 -29.82
C HIS A 80 10.39 20.12 -30.34
N ASP A 81 9.59 19.54 -29.45
CA ASP A 81 8.42 18.78 -29.88
C ASP A 81 7.25 19.74 -30.15
N GLY A 82 7.03 20.00 -31.44
CA GLY A 82 5.84 20.69 -31.95
C GLY A 82 4.56 19.85 -31.91
N ARG A 83 4.55 18.71 -31.21
CA ARG A 83 3.32 18.02 -30.81
C ARG A 83 2.97 18.36 -29.37
N SER A 84 1.82 19.00 -29.21
CA SER A 84 1.07 19.04 -27.97
C SER A 84 0.84 17.61 -27.45
N SER A 85 1.73 17.17 -26.56
CA SER A 85 1.69 15.86 -25.90
C SER A 85 0.46 15.73 -24.98
N SER A 86 -0.67 15.25 -25.53
CA SER A 86 -1.79 14.72 -24.75
C SER A 86 -1.60 13.24 -24.37
N THR A 87 -0.59 12.57 -24.91
CA THR A 87 -0.31 11.13 -24.72
C THR A 87 0.44 10.80 -23.43
N GLY A 88 1.20 11.74 -22.86
CA GLY A 88 1.89 11.56 -21.58
C GLY A 88 0.96 11.49 -20.36
N SER A 89 -0.31 11.93 -20.51
CA SER A 89 -1.32 11.84 -19.44
C SER A 89 -1.87 10.41 -19.30
N ALA A 90 -2.14 9.75 -20.43
CA ALA A 90 -2.70 8.39 -20.43
C ALA A 90 -1.70 7.35 -19.92
N ALA A 91 -0.43 7.45 -20.33
CA ALA A 91 0.63 6.55 -19.85
C ALA A 91 0.87 6.71 -18.33
N ARG A 92 0.86 7.95 -17.81
CA ARG A 92 0.97 8.21 -16.36
C ARG A 92 -0.24 7.65 -15.61
N ALA A 93 -1.45 7.90 -16.09
CA ALA A 93 -2.66 7.36 -15.47
C ALA A 93 -2.68 5.83 -15.44
N LEU A 94 -2.18 5.16 -16.49
CA LEU A 94 -2.07 3.71 -16.54
C LEU A 94 -1.05 3.19 -15.51
N SER A 95 0.12 3.81 -15.42
CA SER A 95 1.14 3.45 -14.43
C SER A 95 0.67 3.67 -12.98
N GLU A 96 -0.06 4.76 -12.71
CA GLU A 96 -0.69 5.03 -11.41
C GLU A 96 -1.72 3.95 -11.06
N LEU A 97 -2.54 3.53 -12.03
CA LEU A 97 -3.52 2.45 -11.84
C LEU A 97 -2.86 1.09 -11.58
N GLU A 98 -1.81 0.74 -12.32
CA GLU A 98 -1.03 -0.49 -12.12
C GLU A 98 -0.39 -0.53 -10.72
N THR A 99 0.17 0.60 -10.29
CA THR A 99 0.75 0.75 -8.94
C THR A 99 -0.34 0.59 -7.86
N SER A 100 -1.48 1.25 -8.04
CA SER A 100 -2.62 1.16 -7.11
C SER A 100 -3.17 -0.26 -7.01
N LEU A 101 -3.29 -0.96 -8.14
CA LEU A 101 -3.76 -2.34 -8.17
C LEU A 101 -2.79 -3.29 -7.47
N SER A 102 -1.50 -3.13 -7.73
CA SER A 102 -0.43 -3.90 -7.09
C SER A 102 -0.42 -3.68 -5.57
N GLN A 103 -0.55 -2.43 -5.13
CA GLN A 103 -0.66 -2.08 -3.70
C GLN A 103 -1.89 -2.73 -3.06
N LYS A 104 -3.07 -2.66 -3.69
CA LYS A 104 -4.28 -3.31 -3.19
C LYS A 104 -4.14 -4.82 -3.08
N PHE A 105 -3.50 -5.45 -4.07
CA PHE A 105 -3.25 -6.89 -4.02
C PHE A 105 -2.35 -7.27 -2.83
N ASN A 106 -1.29 -6.50 -2.60
CA ASN A 106 -0.38 -6.69 -1.47
C ASN A 106 -1.08 -6.47 -0.12
N ASN A 107 -1.85 -5.38 0.01
CA ASN A 107 -2.66 -5.09 1.19
C ASN A 107 -3.61 -6.24 1.53
N LYS A 108 -4.31 -6.79 0.52
CA LYS A 108 -5.20 -7.93 0.69
C LYS A 108 -4.47 -9.20 1.11
N LYS A 109 -3.28 -9.45 0.57
CA LYS A 109 -2.43 -10.59 0.98
C LYS A 109 -1.98 -10.44 2.43
N GLU A 110 -1.57 -9.24 2.82
CA GLU A 110 -1.16 -8.94 4.20
C GLU A 110 -2.34 -9.04 5.19
N LEU A 111 -3.51 -8.53 4.85
CA LEU A 111 -4.71 -8.67 5.69
C LEU A 111 -5.04 -10.14 5.92
N ARG A 112 -5.04 -10.96 4.86
CA ARG A 112 -5.26 -12.42 4.98
C ARG A 112 -4.21 -13.08 5.87
N ARG A 113 -2.94 -12.64 5.79
CA ARG A 113 -1.85 -13.15 6.62
C ARG A 113 -2.09 -12.82 8.10
N VAL A 114 -2.42 -11.57 8.44
CA VAL A 114 -2.63 -11.18 9.85
C VAL A 114 -3.91 -11.78 10.43
N GLN A 115 -4.95 -12.00 9.63
CA GLN A 115 -6.18 -12.68 10.03
C GLN A 115 -5.95 -14.14 10.47
N THR A 116 -4.84 -14.77 10.10
CA THR A 116 -4.48 -16.11 10.63
C THR A 116 -4.20 -16.10 12.14
N PHE A 117 -3.94 -14.92 12.72
CA PHE A 117 -3.76 -14.73 14.16
C PHE A 117 -5.05 -14.24 14.85
N ALA A 118 -6.22 -14.41 14.22
CA ALA A 118 -7.48 -13.96 14.78
C ALA A 118 -7.77 -14.64 16.12
N VAL A 119 -8.15 -13.84 17.11
CA VAL A 119 -8.58 -14.28 18.44
C VAL A 119 -9.99 -13.77 18.70
N ASP A 120 -10.81 -14.57 19.38
CA ASP A 120 -12.12 -14.10 19.84
C ASP A 120 -11.90 -13.19 21.06
N VAL A 121 -12.35 -11.95 20.96
CA VAL A 121 -12.22 -10.96 22.03
C VAL A 121 -13.58 -10.79 22.71
N THR A 122 -13.66 -11.10 24.00
CA THR A 122 -14.80 -10.72 24.82
C THR A 122 -14.49 -9.46 25.63
N LEU A 123 -15.49 -8.61 25.80
CA LEU A 123 -15.41 -7.39 26.60
C LEU A 123 -15.42 -7.76 28.08
N ASP A 124 -14.44 -7.23 28.80
CA ASP A 124 -14.28 -7.41 30.24
C ASP A 124 -15.29 -6.49 30.98
N PRO A 125 -16.29 -7.06 31.67
CA PRO A 125 -17.29 -6.32 32.44
C PRO A 125 -16.70 -5.42 33.53
N ASP A 126 -15.59 -5.80 34.13
CA ASP A 126 -14.99 -5.13 35.30
C ASP A 126 -14.18 -3.91 34.91
N THR A 127 -13.66 -3.93 33.68
CA THR A 127 -12.92 -2.80 33.12
C THR A 127 -13.81 -1.80 32.40
N ALA A 128 -15.07 -2.16 32.14
CA ALA A 128 -16.05 -1.28 31.53
C ALA A 128 -16.29 -0.04 32.42
N GLN A 129 -16.28 1.15 31.80
CA GLN A 129 -16.69 2.35 32.52
C GLN A 129 -18.14 2.21 32.99
N PRO A 130 -18.52 2.78 34.14
CA PRO A 130 -19.80 2.44 34.76
C PRO A 130 -21.02 2.83 33.93
N TRP A 131 -20.88 3.73 32.96
CA TRP A 131 -21.90 4.18 32.00
C TRP A 131 -21.96 3.35 30.72
N LEU A 132 -21.22 2.26 30.63
CA LEU A 132 -21.23 1.31 29.52
C LEU A 132 -22.05 0.07 29.90
N ASP A 133 -22.84 -0.41 28.96
CA ASP A 133 -23.60 -1.66 29.04
C ASP A 133 -23.05 -2.63 28.01
N LEU A 134 -22.80 -3.86 28.45
CA LEU A 134 -22.31 -4.93 27.60
C LEU A 134 -23.50 -5.78 27.16
N SER A 135 -23.48 -6.25 25.91
CA SER A 135 -24.41 -7.30 25.48
C SER A 135 -24.19 -8.59 26.26
N GLU A 136 -25.21 -9.45 26.30
CA GLU A 136 -25.17 -10.74 27.02
C GLU A 136 -24.03 -11.67 26.54
N ASP A 137 -23.66 -11.57 25.26
CA ASP A 137 -22.53 -12.31 24.67
C ASP A 137 -21.16 -11.67 24.95
N LEU A 138 -21.12 -10.52 25.63
CA LEU A 138 -19.92 -9.72 25.88
C LEU A 138 -19.17 -9.28 24.61
N LYS A 139 -19.83 -9.24 23.45
CA LYS A 139 -19.19 -8.82 22.18
C LYS A 139 -19.54 -7.40 21.76
N GLN A 140 -20.51 -6.77 22.42
CA GLN A 140 -20.95 -5.41 22.12
C GLN A 140 -20.89 -4.53 23.37
N VAL A 141 -20.53 -3.27 23.16
CA VAL A 141 -20.55 -2.23 24.19
C VAL A 141 -21.40 -1.06 23.73
N HIS A 142 -22.33 -0.66 24.58
CA HIS A 142 -23.23 0.48 24.39
C HIS A 142 -23.00 1.49 25.52
N HIS A 143 -23.19 2.79 25.24
CA HIS A 143 -23.20 3.79 26.31
C HIS A 143 -24.64 3.97 26.79
N THR A 144 -24.90 3.69 28.07
CA THR A 144 -26.25 3.72 28.66
C THR A 144 -26.46 4.85 29.65
N GLY A 145 -25.38 5.52 30.10
CA GLY A 145 -25.49 6.64 31.04
C GLY A 145 -25.90 6.26 32.47
N VAL A 146 -26.06 4.98 32.78
CA VAL A 146 -26.50 4.47 34.10
C VAL A 146 -25.42 3.57 34.71
N LYS A 147 -25.10 3.76 35.99
CA LYS A 147 -24.03 3.08 36.73
C LYS A 147 -24.38 1.64 37.09
N LYS A 148 -23.64 0.63 36.59
CA LYS A 148 -23.72 -0.77 37.03
C LYS A 148 -22.44 -1.26 37.73
N LYS A 149 -22.56 -2.29 38.58
CA LYS A 149 -21.45 -3.06 39.19
C LYS A 149 -21.33 -4.40 38.47
N LEU A 150 -20.11 -4.81 38.14
CA LEU A 150 -19.83 -6.04 37.38
C LEU A 150 -18.75 -6.89 38.11
N PRO A 151 -18.75 -8.24 37.92
CA PRO A 151 -17.81 -9.19 38.56
C PRO A 151 -16.71 -9.79 37.64
N ASP A 152 -15.57 -10.09 38.28
CA ASP A 152 -14.20 -10.37 37.76
C ASP A 152 -14.04 -11.55 36.78
N SER A 153 -13.49 -11.33 35.57
CA SER A 153 -12.75 -12.38 34.82
C SER A 153 -11.77 -11.83 33.76
N PRO A 154 -10.49 -12.28 33.70
CA PRO A 154 -9.53 -11.82 32.71
C PRO A 154 -9.34 -12.79 31.52
N GLN A 155 -9.61 -12.32 30.29
CA GLN A 155 -9.03 -12.93 29.07
C GLN A 155 -7.68 -12.29 28.74
N ARG A 156 -6.70 -13.14 28.43
CA ARG A 156 -5.25 -12.89 28.55
C ARG A 156 -4.57 -12.76 27.17
N PHE A 157 -3.72 -11.74 26.96
CA PHE A 157 -2.81 -11.64 25.80
C PHE A 157 -1.42 -11.18 26.26
N ASP A 158 -0.58 -12.11 26.71
CA ASP A 158 0.69 -11.82 27.39
C ASP A 158 1.94 -11.92 26.50
N THR A 159 1.89 -12.63 25.38
CA THR A 159 3.00 -12.74 24.40
C THR A 159 2.49 -13.11 23.00
N GLY A 160 3.23 -12.73 21.93
CA GLY A 160 3.03 -13.27 20.58
C GLY A 160 2.39 -12.31 19.55
N ARG A 161 1.49 -12.85 18.72
CA ARG A 161 0.77 -12.11 17.67
C ARG A 161 -0.70 -12.38 17.81
N PHE A 162 -1.52 -11.34 17.72
CA PHE A 162 -2.96 -11.51 17.76
C PHE A 162 -3.65 -10.47 16.87
N TYR A 163 -4.84 -10.83 16.42
CA TYR A 163 -5.68 -10.03 15.55
C TYR A 163 -7.12 -10.06 16.04
N PHE A 164 -7.81 -8.92 16.02
CA PHE A 164 -9.24 -8.86 16.27
C PHE A 164 -9.92 -7.80 15.42
N GLU A 165 -11.21 -7.97 15.15
CA GLU A 165 -11.99 -7.03 14.33
C GLU A 165 -13.09 -6.38 15.16
N VAL A 166 -13.38 -5.11 14.86
CA VAL A 166 -14.36 -4.30 15.58
C VAL A 166 -15.35 -3.70 14.60
N GLN A 167 -16.64 -3.95 14.80
CA GLN A 167 -17.68 -3.31 14.02
C GLN A 167 -17.89 -1.85 14.46
N VAL A 168 -17.70 -0.92 13.53
CA VAL A 168 -17.81 0.54 13.74
C VAL A 168 -18.86 1.21 12.86
N LYS A 169 -19.50 0.46 11.96
CA LYS A 169 -20.61 0.90 11.10
C LYS A 169 -21.63 1.78 11.84
N GLY A 170 -21.90 2.95 11.27
CA GLY A 170 -22.90 3.90 11.76
C GLY A 170 -22.49 4.71 13.00
N LYS A 171 -21.29 4.47 13.57
CA LYS A 171 -20.79 5.25 14.71
C LYS A 171 -20.18 6.56 14.23
N THR A 172 -20.45 7.64 14.95
CA THR A 172 -19.99 9.00 14.65
C THR A 172 -18.76 9.41 15.45
N MET A 173 -18.45 8.65 16.50
CA MET A 173 -17.34 8.88 17.40
C MET A 173 -16.94 7.54 18.04
N TRP A 174 -15.64 7.26 18.08
CA TRP A 174 -15.08 6.09 18.76
C TRP A 174 -13.57 6.23 18.91
N THR A 175 -12.99 5.47 19.84
CA THR A 175 -11.54 5.23 19.95
C THR A 175 -11.35 3.74 20.11
N LEU A 176 -10.45 3.14 19.34
CA LEU A 176 -10.16 1.70 19.43
C LEU A 176 -8.66 1.43 19.26
N GLY A 177 -8.20 0.33 19.85
CA GLY A 177 -6.84 -0.16 19.71
C GLY A 177 -6.45 -1.02 20.89
N VAL A 178 -5.25 -0.83 21.42
CA VAL A 178 -4.75 -1.56 22.59
C VAL A 178 -4.13 -0.62 23.62
N ALA A 179 -4.14 -1.05 24.87
CA ALA A 179 -3.56 -0.31 25.99
C ALA A 179 -2.80 -1.24 26.94
N GLN A 180 -1.77 -0.73 27.62
CA GLN A 180 -1.04 -1.52 28.61
C GLN A 180 -1.91 -1.88 29.82
N GLU A 181 -1.54 -2.95 30.53
CA GLU A 181 -2.21 -3.41 31.75
C GLU A 181 -2.30 -2.31 32.80
N SER A 182 -1.18 -1.61 33.06
CA SER A 182 -1.05 -0.65 34.15
C SER A 182 -1.72 0.71 33.91
N VAL A 183 -2.23 0.98 32.71
CA VAL A 183 -2.76 2.31 32.39
C VAL A 183 -3.97 2.63 33.27
N ASN A 184 -4.04 3.86 33.77
CA ASN A 184 -5.24 4.32 34.46
C ASN A 184 -6.40 4.47 33.46
N ARG A 185 -7.48 3.72 33.71
CA ARG A 185 -8.70 3.71 32.89
C ARG A 185 -9.81 4.62 33.42
N LYS A 186 -9.57 5.38 34.49
CA LYS A 186 -10.56 6.26 35.14
C LYS A 186 -10.19 7.74 34.98
N GLY A 187 -11.21 8.56 34.73
CA GLY A 187 -11.06 10.02 34.63
C GLY A 187 -10.69 10.51 33.23
N LYS A 188 -10.09 11.71 33.15
CA LYS A 188 -9.64 12.29 31.88
C LYS A 188 -8.34 11.60 31.44
N ILE A 189 -8.42 10.79 30.40
CA ILE A 189 -7.29 10.02 29.87
C ILE A 189 -6.74 10.71 28.62
N THR A 190 -5.42 10.92 28.59
CA THR A 190 -4.71 11.33 27.37
C THR A 190 -4.16 10.08 26.69
N VAL A 191 -4.73 9.70 25.55
CA VAL A 191 -4.30 8.51 24.79
C VAL A 191 -3.07 8.82 23.95
N SER A 192 -1.97 8.11 24.18
CA SER A 192 -0.77 8.11 23.34
C SER A 192 0.15 6.93 23.70
N PRO A 193 1.11 6.54 22.83
CA PRO A 193 2.09 5.51 23.14
C PRO A 193 2.88 5.82 24.41
N LYS A 194 3.21 7.10 24.67
CA LYS A 194 3.89 7.53 25.90
C LYS A 194 3.10 7.20 27.17
N ASN A 195 1.78 7.16 27.07
CA ASN A 195 0.88 6.84 28.17
C ASN A 195 0.36 5.39 28.10
N GLY A 196 0.98 4.55 27.27
CA GLY A 196 0.63 3.13 27.14
C GLY A 196 -0.60 2.84 26.26
N PHE A 197 -0.96 3.72 25.32
CA PHE A 197 -2.07 3.51 24.39
C PHE A 197 -1.62 3.55 22.93
N TRP A 198 -2.00 2.54 22.15
CA TRP A 198 -1.84 2.51 20.69
C TRP A 198 -3.22 2.41 20.07
N THR A 199 -3.76 3.57 19.69
CA THR A 199 -5.18 3.69 19.31
C THR A 199 -5.36 4.65 18.14
N ILE A 200 -6.43 4.42 17.39
CA ILE A 200 -6.97 5.35 16.41
C ILE A 200 -8.38 5.79 16.84
N TRP A 201 -8.85 6.91 16.33
CA TRP A 201 -10.16 7.45 16.67
C TRP A 201 -10.90 8.08 15.50
N LEU A 202 -12.22 8.14 15.65
CA LEU A 202 -13.15 8.97 14.89
C LEU A 202 -13.76 10.03 15.83
N ARG A 203 -13.80 11.30 15.39
CA ARG A 203 -14.65 12.35 15.99
C ARG A 203 -15.36 13.12 14.88
N ASP A 204 -16.38 13.86 15.26
CA ASP A 204 -17.14 14.74 14.37
C ASP A 204 -17.65 14.05 13.08
N LYS A 205 -17.89 12.74 13.14
CA LYS A 205 -18.38 11.87 12.04
C LYS A 205 -17.38 11.55 10.92
N ASP A 206 -16.36 12.37 10.70
CA ASP A 206 -15.43 12.21 9.56
C ASP A 206 -13.94 12.44 9.87
N LYS A 207 -13.60 12.87 11.10
CA LYS A 207 -12.20 13.12 11.48
C LYS A 207 -11.58 11.86 12.06
N TYR A 208 -10.73 11.22 11.27
CA TYR A 208 -9.97 10.04 11.67
C TYR A 208 -8.55 10.43 12.06
N SER A 209 -8.02 9.89 13.16
CA SER A 209 -6.64 10.17 13.56
C SER A 209 -6.02 9.01 14.34
N ALA A 210 -4.71 8.82 14.20
CA ALA A 210 -3.90 7.97 15.05
C ALA A 210 -3.31 8.77 16.22
N ASN A 211 -3.38 8.22 17.43
CA ASN A 211 -2.91 8.88 18.64
C ASN A 211 -1.40 8.71 18.85
N ALA A 212 -0.55 9.20 17.94
CA ALA A 212 0.90 8.96 17.98
C ALA A 212 1.73 9.89 18.90
N GLY A 213 1.07 10.56 19.86
CA GLY A 213 1.64 11.70 20.59
C GLY A 213 1.00 12.98 20.06
N PRO A 214 1.63 13.70 19.11
CA PRO A 214 0.88 14.51 18.16
C PRO A 214 -0.08 13.61 17.35
N PRO A 215 -1.37 13.95 17.22
CA PRO A 215 -2.28 13.20 16.38
C PRO A 215 -1.83 13.20 14.91
N VAL A 216 -1.88 12.04 14.25
CA VAL A 216 -1.65 11.90 12.82
C VAL A 216 -2.99 11.75 12.13
N LEU A 217 -3.31 12.68 11.21
CA LEU A 217 -4.58 12.65 10.47
C LEU A 217 -4.60 11.43 9.53
N LEU A 218 -5.71 10.70 9.54
CA LEU A 218 -5.96 9.58 8.64
C LEU A 218 -7.03 10.00 7.62
N SER A 219 -6.88 9.58 6.37
CA SER A 219 -7.80 9.91 5.28
C SER A 219 -8.27 8.65 4.56
N PRO A 220 -9.08 7.80 5.22
CA PRO A 220 -9.62 6.61 4.57
C PRO A 220 -10.51 7.02 3.38
N LEU A 221 -10.42 6.29 2.27
CA LEU A 221 -11.16 6.60 1.04
C LEU A 221 -12.68 6.59 1.25
N ARG A 222 -13.15 5.75 2.16
CA ARG A 222 -14.55 5.63 2.59
C ARG A 222 -14.60 5.41 4.10
N PRO A 223 -15.72 5.72 4.78
CA PRO A 223 -15.89 5.42 6.19
C PRO A 223 -15.77 3.90 6.44
N PRO A 224 -14.78 3.43 7.24
CA PRO A 224 -14.63 2.00 7.52
C PRO A 224 -15.86 1.49 8.26
N GLN A 225 -16.38 0.34 7.86
CA GLN A 225 -17.50 -0.30 8.57
C GLN A 225 -16.98 -1.23 9.65
N LYS A 226 -15.81 -1.82 9.40
CA LYS A 226 -15.11 -2.69 10.34
C LYS A 226 -13.61 -2.39 10.36
N VAL A 227 -13.03 -2.34 11.54
CA VAL A 227 -11.59 -2.08 11.73
C VAL A 227 -10.93 -3.31 12.34
N GLY A 228 -9.87 -3.79 11.69
CA GLY A 228 -9.00 -4.86 12.19
C GLY A 228 -7.83 -4.28 12.95
N VAL A 229 -7.50 -4.86 14.11
CA VAL A 229 -6.33 -4.49 14.92
C VAL A 229 -5.41 -5.69 15.00
N PHE A 230 -4.18 -5.51 14.53
CA PHE A 230 -3.13 -6.52 14.60
C PHE A 230 -2.03 -6.06 15.54
N VAL A 231 -1.57 -6.94 16.42
CA VAL A 231 -0.41 -6.71 17.28
C VAL A 231 0.64 -7.77 17.01
N ASP A 232 1.89 -7.35 16.83
CA ASP A 232 3.06 -8.21 16.88
C ASP A 232 3.97 -7.72 17.99
N TYR A 233 3.98 -8.43 19.12
CA TYR A 233 4.80 -8.07 20.27
C TYR A 233 6.29 -8.11 19.96
N GLY A 234 6.73 -9.13 19.23
CA GLY A 234 8.15 -9.35 18.92
C GLY A 234 8.69 -8.29 17.95
N ALA A 235 7.86 -7.84 17.02
CA ALA A 235 8.20 -6.77 16.08
C ALA A 235 7.94 -5.36 16.62
N GLY A 236 7.32 -5.21 17.80
CA GLY A 236 6.96 -3.90 18.34
C GLY A 236 5.93 -3.17 17.48
N LEU A 237 4.90 -3.89 17.00
CA LEU A 237 3.95 -3.41 15.98
C LEU A 237 2.52 -3.39 16.50
N VAL A 238 1.78 -2.31 16.21
CA VAL A 238 0.32 -2.27 16.25
C VAL A 238 -0.21 -1.69 14.94
N SER A 239 -0.89 -2.50 14.13
CA SER A 239 -1.42 -2.11 12.82
C SER A 239 -2.95 -2.12 12.80
N PHE A 240 -3.51 -1.16 12.07
CA PHE A 240 -4.94 -0.96 11.91
C PHE A 240 -5.33 -1.10 10.44
N TYR A 241 -6.37 -1.86 10.15
CA TYR A 241 -6.84 -2.14 8.79
C TYR A 241 -8.31 -1.78 8.64
N ASP A 242 -8.69 -1.21 7.51
CA ASP A 242 -10.07 -1.29 7.02
C ASP A 242 -10.27 -2.71 6.50
N VAL A 243 -11.12 -3.50 7.16
CA VAL A 243 -11.30 -4.91 6.82
C VAL A 243 -12.01 -5.07 5.48
N ASP A 244 -12.89 -4.14 5.14
CA ASP A 244 -13.73 -4.23 3.94
C ASP A 244 -12.92 -3.89 2.69
N SER A 245 -12.07 -2.87 2.74
CA SER A 245 -11.19 -2.50 1.62
C SER A 245 -9.83 -3.19 1.64
N ALA A 246 -9.47 -3.83 2.76
CA ALA A 246 -8.15 -4.35 3.09
C ALA A 246 -7.05 -3.28 3.23
N ASP A 247 -7.39 -2.00 3.27
CA ASP A 247 -6.39 -0.94 3.36
C ASP A 247 -5.75 -0.87 4.75
N LEU A 248 -4.43 -0.69 4.80
CA LEU A 248 -3.74 -0.34 6.03
C LEU A 248 -4.06 1.12 6.38
N LEU A 249 -4.76 1.34 7.50
CA LEU A 249 -5.12 2.67 7.99
C LEU A 249 -3.94 3.35 8.67
N TYR A 250 -3.26 2.63 9.57
CA TYR A 250 -2.12 3.14 10.31
C TYR A 250 -1.31 2.00 10.94
N SER A 251 -0.02 2.22 11.19
CA SER A 251 0.81 1.28 11.92
C SER A 251 1.77 2.01 12.87
N PHE A 252 1.69 1.67 14.15
CA PHE A 252 2.69 2.03 15.14
C PHE A 252 3.84 1.03 15.06
N THR A 253 5.05 1.52 14.77
CA THR A 253 6.27 0.72 14.63
C THR A 253 7.29 1.10 15.69
N GLY A 254 8.26 0.21 15.96
CA GLY A 254 9.30 0.47 16.95
C GLY A 254 8.78 0.57 18.38
N CYS A 255 7.65 -0.06 18.67
CA CYS A 255 7.05 -0.03 20.01
C CYS A 255 7.82 -0.94 20.97
N CYS A 256 8.18 -0.41 22.13
CA CYS A 256 8.79 -1.19 23.20
C CYS A 256 7.71 -1.61 24.21
N PHE A 257 7.07 -2.76 23.99
CA PHE A 257 6.09 -3.29 24.92
C PHE A 257 6.79 -3.91 26.13
N ARG A 258 6.58 -3.33 27.32
CA ARG A 258 7.14 -3.82 28.58
C ARG A 258 6.13 -4.53 29.46
N GLU A 259 4.87 -4.49 29.04
CA GLU A 259 3.72 -4.96 29.80
C GLU A 259 2.74 -5.62 28.84
N LYS A 260 1.79 -6.35 29.41
CA LYS A 260 0.68 -6.92 28.66
C LYS A 260 -0.16 -5.82 28.04
N LEU A 261 -0.70 -6.10 26.87
CA LEU A 261 -1.62 -5.25 26.14
C LEU A 261 -3.00 -5.87 26.16
N PHE A 262 -4.00 -5.01 26.35
CA PHE A 262 -5.40 -5.35 26.34
C PHE A 262 -6.11 -4.57 25.23
N PRO A 263 -7.09 -5.17 24.56
CA PRO A 263 -7.99 -4.43 23.69
C PRO A 263 -8.59 -3.24 24.43
N TYR A 264 -8.60 -2.08 23.79
CA TYR A 264 -9.13 -0.84 24.32
C TYR A 264 -10.23 -0.31 23.41
N PHE A 265 -11.40 -0.06 24.01
CA PHE A 265 -12.58 0.44 23.32
C PHE A 265 -13.19 1.60 24.09
N SER A 266 -13.38 2.73 23.41
CA SER A 266 -14.13 3.86 23.95
C SER A 266 -15.19 4.27 22.93
N PRO A 267 -16.46 3.86 23.12
CA PRO A 267 -17.53 4.10 22.15
C PRO A 267 -18.12 5.51 22.22
N LEU A 268 -17.57 6.43 23.02
CA LEU A 268 -18.05 7.79 23.32
C LEU A 268 -19.26 8.21 22.47
N CYS A 269 -20.46 7.97 22.98
CA CYS A 269 -21.70 8.56 22.47
C CYS A 269 -22.09 9.70 23.41
N LEU A 270 -21.85 10.95 22.99
CA LEU A 270 -22.69 12.06 23.46
C LEU A 270 -23.85 12.15 22.48
N LYS A 271 -24.90 11.35 22.67
CA LYS A 271 -26.23 11.75 22.19
C LYS A 271 -26.86 12.59 23.29
N VAL A 272 -26.73 13.90 23.17
CA VAL A 272 -27.73 14.82 23.74
C VAL A 272 -28.64 15.16 22.58
N GLU A 273 -29.77 14.46 22.48
CA GLU A 273 -30.91 14.91 21.68
C GLU A 273 -32.05 15.16 22.68
N ARG A 274 -32.64 16.35 22.61
CA ARG A 274 -33.73 16.84 23.46
C ARG A 274 -35.01 16.06 23.25
#